data_AF-A0A6G3Y166-F1
#
_entry.id   AF-A0A6G3Y166-F1
#
_cell.length_a   1.000
_cell.length_b   1.000
_cell.length_c   1.000
_cell.angle_alpha   90.00
_cell.angle_beta   90.00
_cell.angle_gamma   90.00
#
_symmetry.space_group_name_H-M   'P 1'
#
loop_
_entity.id
_entity.type
_entity.pdbx_description
1 polymer ?
#
loop_
_entity_poly.entity_id
_entity_poly.type
_entity_poly.pdbx_seq_one_letter_code
_entity_poly.pdbx_strand_id
1 'polypeptide(L)'
;VLAAVANLALALLLALGLTATGIDGIGPGGALLYGFAHAAIGLVFAGTAAITAQITAHTRGASGMALAAIGVAYVLRASGDVGNDALSWL
;
A
#
# COMPACT_ATOMS: atom_id res chain seq x y z
N VAL A 1 14.22 5.05 -5.64
CA VAL A 1 13.98 5.27 -7.08
C VAL A 1 13.41 4.03 -7.77
N LEU A 2 14.10 2.87 -7.75
CA LEU A 2 13.59 1.64 -8.39
C LEU A 2 12.17 1.26 -7.94
N ALA A 3 11.92 1.22 -6.63
CA ALA A 3 10.59 0.92 -6.09
C ALA A 3 9.52 1.91 -6.60
N ALA A 4 9.86 3.19 -6.75
CA ALA A 4 8.91 4.19 -7.27
C ALA A 4 8.59 3.94 -8.75
N VAL A 5 9.62 3.68 -9.57
CA VAL A 5 9.44 3.37 -10.99
C VAL A 5 8.64 2.07 -11.18
N ALA A 6 8.95 1.03 -10.42
CA ALA A 6 8.23 -0.24 -10.48
C ALA A 6 6.75 -0.07 -10.08
N ASN A 7 6.47 0.68 -9.02
CA ASN A 7 5.09 0.96 -8.59
C ASN A 7 4.33 1.85 -9.59
N LEU A 8 4.99 2.83 -10.22
CA LEU A 8 4.38 3.62 -11.30
C LEU A 8 4.07 2.76 -12.53
N ALA A 9 4.98 1.87 -12.92
CA ALA A 9 4.74 0.95 -14.02
C ALA A 9 3.55 0.01 -13.71
N LEU A 10 3.48 -0.53 -12.48
CA LEU A 10 2.34 -1.32 -12.03
C LEU A 10 1.03 -0.52 -11.99
N ALA A 11 1.07 0.74 -11.56
CA ALA A 11 -0.11 1.61 -11.56
C ALA A 11 -0.67 1.80 -12.97
N LEU A 12 0.19 2.07 -13.95
CA LEU A 12 -0.22 2.21 -15.35
C LEU A 12 -0.72 0.88 -15.92
N LEU A 13 -0.06 -0.24 -15.60
CA LEU A 13 -0.51 -1.57 -16.03
C LEU A 13 -1.89 -1.92 -15.48
N LEU A 14 -2.14 -1.64 -14.19
CA LEU A 14 -3.45 -1.85 -13.56
C LEU A 14 -4.52 -0.95 -14.17
N ALA A 15 -4.21 0.32 -14.39
CA ALA A 15 -5.15 1.26 -15.00
C ALA A 15 -5.52 0.86 -16.43
N LEU A 16 -4.53 0.47 -17.24
CA LEU A 16 -4.75 -0.02 -18.60
C LEU A 16 -5.52 -1.35 -18.60
N GLY A 17 -5.14 -2.29 -17.73
CA GLY A 17 -5.82 -3.56 -17.60
C GLY A 17 -7.29 -3.40 -17.21
N LEU A 18 -7.58 -2.55 -16.22
CA LEU A 18 -8.93 -2.28 -15.78
C LEU A 18 -9.75 -1.58 -16.87
N THR A 19 -9.18 -0.60 -17.56
CA THR A 19 -9.83 0.05 -18.71
C THR A 19 -10.14 -0.98 -19.82
N ALA A 20 -9.23 -1.91 -20.08
CA ALA A 20 -9.39 -2.94 -21.11
C ALA A 20 -10.49 -3.97 -20.78
N THR A 21 -10.89 -4.11 -19.51
CA THR A 21 -12.01 -5.00 -19.14
C THR A 21 -13.38 -4.51 -19.63
N GLY A 22 -13.53 -3.21 -19.92
CA GLY A 22 -14.79 -2.64 -20.39
C GLY A 22 -15.95 -2.71 -19.39
N ILE A 23 -15.66 -2.82 -18.09
CA ILE A 23 -16.69 -2.88 -17.04
C ILE A 23 -17.47 -1.56 -17.01
N ASP A 24 -18.80 -1.67 -17.14
CA ASP A 24 -19.70 -0.52 -17.02
C ASP A 24 -19.54 0.16 -15.65
N GLY A 25 -19.39 1.49 -15.68
CA GLY A 25 -19.21 2.32 -14.48
C GLY A 25 -17.74 2.60 -14.11
N ILE A 26 -16.76 1.93 -14.73
CA ILE A 26 -15.34 2.25 -14.54
C ILE A 26 -14.84 3.12 -15.69
N GLY A 27 -14.89 4.45 -15.49
CA GLY A 27 -14.30 5.40 -16.43
C GLY A 27 -12.75 5.42 -16.37
N PRO A 28 -12.07 6.01 -17.36
CA PRO A 28 -10.60 6.12 -17.39
C PRO A 28 -10.01 6.77 -16.13
N GLY A 29 -10.71 7.77 -15.57
CA GLY A 29 -10.30 8.43 -14.33
C GLY A 29 -10.34 7.49 -13.11
N GLY A 30 -11.35 6.62 -13.01
CA GLY A 30 -11.46 5.63 -11.94
C GLY A 30 -10.36 4.57 -12.03
N ALA A 31 -10.05 4.12 -13.25
CA ALA A 31 -8.97 3.17 -13.48
C ALA A 31 -7.59 3.75 -13.14
N LEU A 32 -7.32 5.00 -13.51
CA LEU A 32 -6.11 5.71 -13.11
C LEU A 32 -6.03 5.91 -11.58
N LEU A 33 -7.13 6.33 -10.95
CA LEU A 33 -7.18 6.49 -9.49
C LEU A 33 -6.86 5.18 -8.77
N TYR A 34 -7.43 4.06 -9.22
CA TYR A 34 -7.15 2.73 -8.68
C TYR A 34 -5.67 2.34 -8.83
N GLY A 35 -5.09 2.55 -10.01
CA GLY A 35 -3.68 2.30 -10.28
C GLY A 35 -2.77 3.15 -9.39
N PHE A 36 -2.99 4.46 -9.30
CA PHE A 36 -2.17 5.35 -8.47
C PHE A 36 -2.35 5.12 -6.97
N ALA A 37 -3.54 4.69 -6.52
CA ALA A 37 -3.73 4.24 -5.15
C ALA A 37 -2.82 3.04 -4.82
N HIS A 38 -2.69 2.08 -5.74
CA HIS A 38 -1.74 0.97 -5.59
C HIS A 38 -0.29 1.43 -5.55
N ALA A 39 0.10 2.39 -6.40
CA ALA A 39 1.45 2.94 -6.35
C ALA A 39 1.75 3.62 -5.01
N ALA A 40 0.81 4.39 -4.46
CA ALA A 40 0.95 5.03 -3.16
C ALA A 40 1.13 3.99 -2.04
N ILE A 41 0.32 2.93 -2.04
CA ILE A 41 0.46 1.81 -1.10
C ILE A 41 1.87 1.20 -1.22
N GLY A 42 2.32 0.85 -2.42
CA GLY A 42 3.64 0.26 -2.63
C GLY A 42 4.79 1.16 -2.19
N LEU A 43 4.67 2.47 -2.32
CA LEU A 43 5.64 3.45 -1.81
C LEU A 43 5.68 3.47 -0.27
N VAL A 44 4.55 3.33 0.42
CA VAL A 44 4.50 3.22 1.89
C VAL A 44 5.24 1.97 2.37
N PHE A 45 5.03 0.83 1.72
CA PHE A 45 5.77 -0.41 2.04
C PHE A 45 7.26 -0.28 1.74
N ALA A 46 7.63 0.32 0.61
CA ALA A 46 9.03 0.58 0.28
C ALA A 46 9.70 1.52 1.29
N GLY A 47 9.00 2.55 1.75
CA GLY A 47 9.48 3.46 2.80
C GLY A 47 9.66 2.74 4.14
N THR A 48 8.69 1.90 4.53
CA THR A 48 8.78 1.09 5.75
C THR A 48 9.97 0.13 5.70
N ALA A 49 10.18 -0.54 4.57
CA ALA A 49 11.34 -1.39 4.34
C ALA A 49 12.66 -0.60 4.41
N ALA A 50 12.71 0.59 3.79
CA ALA A 50 13.88 1.44 3.82
C ALA A 50 14.23 1.88 5.25
N ILE A 51 13.25 2.33 6.03
CA ILE A 51 13.43 2.75 7.43
C ILE A 51 13.93 1.59 8.29
N THR A 52 13.24 0.45 8.24
CA THR A 52 13.60 -0.73 9.06
C THR A 52 14.97 -1.30 8.70
N ALA A 53 15.37 -1.24 7.43
CA ALA A 53 16.70 -1.65 6.98
C ALA A 53 17.83 -0.73 7.49
N GLN A 54 17.54 0.54 7.84
CA GLN A 54 18.53 1.41 8.47
C GLN A 54 18.72 1.14 9.97
N ILE A 55 17.74 0.51 10.64
CA ILE A 55 17.75 0.31 12.10
C ILE A 55 18.62 -0.90 12.49
N THR A 56 18.78 -1.89 11.61
CA THR A 56 19.51 -3.12 11.92
C THR A 56 20.31 -3.65 10.75
N ALA A 57 21.49 -4.21 11.04
CA ALA A 57 22.34 -4.87 10.04
C ALA A 57 21.85 -6.26 9.62
N HIS A 58 20.83 -6.81 10.30
CA HIS A 58 20.36 -8.17 10.09
C HIS A 58 19.07 -8.17 9.26
N THR A 59 19.08 -8.83 8.10
CA THR A 59 17.92 -8.92 7.21
C THR A 59 16.67 -9.45 7.93
N ARG A 60 16.82 -10.47 8.78
CA ARG A 60 15.69 -11.01 9.57
C ARG A 60 15.12 -9.99 10.56
N GLY A 61 15.97 -9.15 11.16
CA GLY A 61 15.53 -8.10 12.08
C GLY A 61 14.73 -7.02 11.35
N ALA A 62 15.22 -6.58 10.18
CA ALA A 62 14.54 -5.57 9.37
C ALA A 62 13.15 -6.06 8.93
N SER A 63 13.06 -7.27 8.38
CA SER A 63 11.78 -7.87 7.99
C SER A 63 10.83 -8.06 9.19
N GLY A 64 11.36 -8.47 10.35
CA GLY A 64 10.58 -8.61 11.57
C GLY A 64 9.97 -7.30 12.04
N MET A 65 10.74 -6.20 11.99
CA MET A 65 10.23 -4.86 12.32
C MET A 65 9.18 -4.36 11.33
N ALA A 66 9.38 -4.60 10.03
CA ALA A 66 8.39 -4.24 9.02
C ALA A 66 7.06 -5.00 9.22
N LEU A 67 7.13 -6.30 9.54
CA LEU A 67 5.95 -7.10 9.89
C LEU A 67 5.29 -6.62 11.19
N ALA A 68 6.08 -6.24 12.20
CA ALA A 68 5.54 -5.69 13.43
C ALA A 68 4.77 -4.38 13.18
N ALA A 69 5.28 -3.49 12.32
CA ALA A 69 4.58 -2.26 11.93
C ALA A 69 3.23 -2.55 11.26
N ILE A 70 3.17 -3.55 10.37
CA ILE A 70 1.91 -4.01 9.76
C ILE A 70 0.96 -4.58 10.82
N GLY A 71 1.47 -5.39 11.75
CA GLY A 71 0.69 -5.95 12.84
C GLY A 71 0.07 -4.87 13.73
N VAL A 72 0.82 -3.81 14.06
CA VAL A 72 0.31 -2.65 14.80
C VAL A 72 -0.81 -1.96 14.01
N ALA A 73 -0.59 -1.69 12.72
CA ALA A 73 -1.63 -1.08 11.87
C ALA A 73 -2.91 -1.93 11.84
N TYR A 74 -2.78 -3.26 11.76
CA TYR A 74 -3.91 -4.18 11.78
C TYR A 74 -4.66 -4.18 13.13
N VAL A 75 -3.96 -4.14 14.26
CA VAL A 75 -4.59 -4.05 15.59
C VAL A 75 -5.34 -2.73 15.77
N LEU A 76 -4.76 -1.62 15.28
CA LEU A 76 -5.43 -0.32 15.29
C LEU A 76 -6.70 -0.33 14.44
N ARG A 77 -6.63 -0.92 13.23
CA ARG A 77 -7.77 -1.14 12.34
C ARG A 77 -8.88 -1.94 13.03
N ALA A 78 -8.53 -3.09 13.62
CA ALA A 78 -9.49 -3.93 14.34
C ALA A 78 -10.14 -3.21 15.54
N SER A 79 -9.41 -2.32 16.20
CA SER A 79 -9.94 -1.48 17.28
C SER A 79 -10.93 -0.44 16.75
N GLY A 80 -10.69 0.10 15.56
CA GLY A 80 -11.62 0.98 14.85
C GLY A 80 -12.92 0.30 14.44
N ASP A 81 -12.85 -0.96 14.03
CA ASP A 81 -14.01 -1.76 13.62
C ASP A 81 -15.00 -2.07 14.77
N VAL A 82 -14.50 -2.20 16.01
CA VAL A 82 -15.32 -2.57 17.20
C VAL A 82 -15.59 -1.36 18.11
N GLY A 83 -14.86 -0.26 17.94
CA GLY A 83 -14.83 0.89 18.84
C GLY A 83 -15.97 1.91 18.66
N ASN A 84 -15.89 3.01 19.43
CA ASN A 84 -16.86 4.11 19.43
C ASN A 84 -16.53 5.19 18.36
N ASP A 85 -16.39 4.79 17.10
CA ASP A 85 -16.13 5.66 15.93
C ASP A 85 -14.85 6.50 15.92
N ALA A 86 -14.12 6.66 17.04
CA ALA A 86 -12.92 7.50 17.10
C ALA A 86 -11.79 7.04 16.16
N LEU A 87 -11.70 5.73 15.92
CA LEU A 87 -10.74 5.09 15.02
C LEU A 87 -11.40 4.47 13.79
N SER A 88 -12.70 4.71 13.53
CA SER A 88 -13.42 4.03 12.43
C SER A 88 -12.92 4.39 11.03
N TRP A 89 -12.17 5.50 10.92
CA TRP A 89 -11.53 5.92 9.68
C TRP A 89 -10.26 5.13 9.34
N LEU A 90 -9.65 4.48 10.33
CA LEU A 90 -8.62 3.47 10.11
C LEU A 90 -9.32 2.20 9.70
#